data_AF-A0AAU5BLT7-F1
#
_entry.id   AF-A0AAU5BLT7-F1
#
_cell.length_a   1.000
_cell.length_b   1.000
_cell.length_c   1.000
_cell.angle_alpha   90.00
_cell.angle_beta   90.00
_cell.angle_gamma   90.00
#
_symmetry.space_group_name_H-M   'P 1'
#
loop_
_entity.id
_entity.type
_entity.pdbx_description
1 polymer ?
#
loop_
_entity_poly.entity_id
_entity_poly.type
_entity_poly.pdbx_seq_one_letter_code
_entity_poly.pdbx_strand_id
1 'polypeptide(L)'
;MGAALPPLVADDQGELLVSVDRETPANESLLSTLIASGDTSLHWLYRHVRFSLGRDLIPDEELESHWAAEVLRLRQVWRYR
;
A
#
# COMPACT_ATOMS: atom_id res chain seq x y z
N MET A 1 4.93 3.90 31.50
CA MET A 1 3.65 4.41 30.98
C MET A 1 3.91 4.87 29.56
N GLY A 2 3.45 4.14 28.55
CA GLY A 2 3.53 4.58 27.15
C GLY A 2 2.34 5.49 26.87
N ALA A 3 2.57 6.76 26.63
CA ALA A 3 1.53 7.64 26.11
C ALA A 3 1.15 7.13 24.71
N ALA A 4 -0.15 7.06 24.42
CA ALA A 4 -0.61 6.77 23.06
C ALA A 4 -0.05 7.87 22.13
N LEU A 5 0.56 7.46 21.02
CA LEU A 5 0.99 8.40 20.00
C LEU A 5 -0.24 9.15 19.47
N PRO A 6 -0.13 10.45 19.17
CA PRO A 6 -1.21 11.17 18.52
C PRO A 6 -1.55 10.50 17.17
N PRO A 7 -2.82 10.49 16.77
CA PRO A 7 -3.21 9.97 15.46
C PRO A 7 -2.52 10.78 14.37
N LEU A 8 -1.99 10.08 13.38
CA LEU A 8 -1.33 10.68 12.23
C LEU A 8 -2.39 11.30 11.30
N VAL A 9 -2.15 12.51 10.80
CA VAL A 9 -3.05 13.13 9.81
C VAL A 9 -2.92 12.44 8.45
N ALA A 10 -3.92 12.61 7.59
CA ALA A 10 -4.04 11.90 6.31
C ALA A 10 -2.80 12.06 5.41
N ASP A 11 -2.24 13.26 5.31
CA ASP A 11 -1.05 13.53 4.47
C ASP A 11 0.18 12.81 5.01
N ASP A 12 0.42 12.92 6.33
CA ASP A 12 1.52 12.22 7.01
C ASP A 12 1.41 10.69 6.85
N GLN A 13 0.18 10.14 6.78
CA GLN A 13 -0.02 8.70 6.52
C GLN A 13 0.46 8.33 5.12
N GLY A 14 0.14 9.16 4.13
CA GLY A 14 0.63 9.00 2.76
C GLY A 14 2.15 9.04 2.70
N GLU A 15 2.77 10.07 3.30
CA GLU A 15 4.23 10.20 3.34
C GLU A 15 4.92 9.03 4.01
N LEU A 16 4.37 8.56 5.14
CA LEU A 16 4.89 7.39 5.83
C LEU A 16 4.86 6.15 4.93
N LEU A 17 3.73 5.86 4.28
CA LEU A 17 3.61 4.70 3.40
C LEU A 17 4.52 4.81 2.16
N VAL A 18 4.67 6.01 1.59
CA VAL A 18 5.65 6.26 0.51
C VAL A 18 7.07 6.00 1.00
N SER A 19 7.41 6.40 2.23
CA SER A 19 8.73 6.17 2.80
C SER A 19 9.02 4.68 3.01
N VAL A 20 8.01 3.90 3.43
CA VAL A 20 8.12 2.43 3.62
C VAL A 20 8.47 1.74 2.30
N ASP A 21 7.90 2.20 1.20
CA ASP A 21 8.03 1.56 -0.11
C ASP A 21 9.07 2.21 -1.04
N ARG A 22 9.81 3.21 -0.56
CA ARG A 22 10.75 3.99 -1.38
C ARG A 22 11.83 3.13 -2.03
N GLU A 23 12.26 2.08 -1.34
CA GLU A 23 13.31 1.16 -1.82
C GLU A 23 12.74 -0.09 -2.49
N THR A 24 11.41 -0.25 -2.54
CA THR A 24 10.76 -1.40 -3.20
C THR A 24 11.02 -1.32 -4.71
N PRO A 25 11.64 -2.35 -5.34
CA PRO A 25 11.90 -2.35 -6.78
C PRO A 25 10.64 -2.16 -7.64
N ALA A 26 10.80 -1.55 -8.81
CA ALA A 26 9.69 -1.22 -9.71
C ALA A 26 8.86 -2.44 -10.19
N ASN A 27 9.48 -3.62 -10.20
CA ASN A 27 8.87 -4.90 -10.58
C ASN A 27 8.29 -5.69 -9.40
N GLU A 28 8.47 -5.20 -8.17
CA GLU A 28 7.94 -5.82 -6.96
C GLU A 28 6.68 -5.08 -6.45
N SER A 29 5.82 -5.84 -5.77
CA SER A 29 4.60 -5.33 -5.14
C SER A 29 4.93 -4.49 -3.91
N LEU A 30 4.23 -3.36 -3.76
CA LEU A 30 4.40 -2.44 -2.64
C LEU A 30 3.91 -3.06 -1.33
N LEU A 31 4.66 -2.93 -0.25
CA LEU A 31 4.26 -3.40 1.09
C LEU A 31 3.00 -2.68 1.59
N SER A 32 2.87 -1.39 1.29
CA SER A 32 1.67 -0.59 1.60
C SER A 32 0.39 -1.15 0.98
N THR A 33 0.47 -2.02 -0.04
CA THR A 33 -0.68 -2.76 -0.59
C THR A 33 -1.41 -3.58 0.48
N LEU A 34 -0.70 -4.06 1.50
CA LEU A 34 -1.29 -4.86 2.57
C LEU A 34 -2.10 -4.02 3.56
N ILE A 35 -1.99 -2.70 3.51
CA ILE A 35 -2.90 -1.81 4.23
C ILE A 35 -4.25 -1.91 3.53
N ALA A 36 -5.22 -2.52 4.22
CA ALA A 36 -6.59 -2.61 3.79
C ALA A 36 -7.45 -1.70 4.67
N SER A 37 -8.60 -1.28 4.15
CA SER A 37 -9.68 -0.79 4.99
C SER A 37 -10.17 -1.92 5.91
N GLY A 38 -10.88 -1.58 6.99
CA GLY A 38 -11.29 -2.55 8.03
C GLY A 38 -12.14 -3.74 7.54
N ASP A 39 -12.64 -3.68 6.31
CA ASP A 39 -13.44 -4.70 5.62
C ASP A 39 -12.64 -5.51 4.57
N THR A 40 -11.31 -5.43 4.56
CA THR A 40 -10.47 -6.05 3.52
C THR A 40 -10.74 -5.48 2.12
N SER A 41 -11.24 -4.24 2.03
CA SER A 41 -11.28 -3.50 0.77
C SER A 41 -10.00 -2.69 0.56
N LEU A 42 -9.83 -2.22 -0.67
CA LEU A 42 -8.77 -1.32 -1.06
C LEU A 42 -8.71 -0.10 -0.13
N HIS A 43 -7.54 0.18 0.45
CA HIS A 43 -7.34 1.40 1.20
C HIS A 43 -7.19 2.61 0.26
N TRP A 44 -7.84 3.73 0.59
CA TRP A 44 -7.88 4.93 -0.25
C TRP A 44 -6.48 5.50 -0.59
N LEU A 45 -5.49 5.30 0.28
CA LEU A 45 -4.09 5.71 0.04
C LEU A 45 -3.36 4.87 -1.01
N TYR A 46 -3.86 3.70 -1.41
CA TYR A 46 -3.15 2.82 -2.34
C TYR A 46 -2.77 3.53 -3.65
N ARG A 47 -3.72 4.26 -4.24
CA ARG A 47 -3.49 5.02 -5.47
C ARG A 47 -2.47 6.14 -5.26
N HIS A 48 -2.57 6.84 -4.12
CA HIS A 48 -1.65 7.91 -3.76
C HIS A 48 -0.22 7.39 -3.66
N VAL A 49 0.02 6.30 -2.93
CA VAL A 49 1.37 5.75 -2.75
C VAL A 49 1.97 5.29 -4.07
N ARG A 50 1.20 4.59 -4.91
CA ARG A 50 1.65 4.18 -6.26
C ARG A 50 2.05 5.38 -7.12
N PHE A 51 1.22 6.41 -7.15
CA PHE A 51 1.49 7.63 -7.90
C PHE A 51 2.77 8.34 -7.40
N SER A 52 2.90 8.51 -6.09
CA SER A 52 4.06 9.17 -5.46
C SER A 52 5.38 8.42 -5.68
N LEU A 53 5.32 7.10 -5.91
CA LEU A 53 6.48 6.27 -6.25
C LEU A 53 6.72 6.12 -7.77
N GLY A 54 5.96 6.84 -8.59
CA GLY A 54 6.10 6.79 -10.06
C GLY A 54 5.72 5.44 -10.66
N ARG A 55 4.81 4.69 -10.02
CA ARG A 55 4.27 3.45 -10.59
C ARG A 55 3.28 3.74 -11.69
N ASP A 56 3.11 2.77 -12.59
CA ASP A 56 2.14 2.86 -13.67
C ASP A 56 0.72 3.10 -13.13
N LEU A 57 0.01 3.98 -13.85
CA LEU A 57 -1.39 4.29 -13.58
C LEU A 57 -2.26 3.07 -13.90
N ILE A 58 -3.14 2.74 -12.97
CA ILE A 58 -4.13 1.67 -13.15
C ILE A 58 -5.48 2.34 -13.40
N PRO A 59 -6.22 1.93 -14.45
CA PRO A 59 -7.59 2.39 -14.68
C PRO A 59 -8.49 2.11 -13.47
N ASP A 60 -9.48 2.96 -13.24
CA ASP A 60 -10.33 2.89 -12.04
C ASP A 60 -11.12 1.57 -11.99
N GLU A 61 -11.57 1.09 -13.15
CA GLU A 61 -12.28 -0.17 -13.34
C GLU A 61 -11.42 -1.42 -13.04
N GLU A 62 -10.09 -1.29 -13.08
CA GLU A 62 -9.14 -2.38 -12.83
C GLU A 62 -8.46 -2.26 -11.45
N LEU A 63 -8.68 -1.16 -10.72
CA LEU A 63 -7.90 -0.84 -9.54
C LEU A 63 -8.04 -1.87 -8.41
N GLU A 64 -9.28 -2.31 -8.14
CA GLU A 64 -9.53 -3.29 -7.08
C GLU A 64 -8.97 -4.68 -7.42
N SER A 65 -9.14 -5.14 -8.66
CA SER A 65 -8.65 -6.44 -9.09
C SER A 65 -7.12 -6.47 -9.15
N HIS A 66 -6.51 -5.37 -9.59
CA HIS A 66 -5.06 -5.19 -9.53
C HIS A 66 -4.56 -5.23 -8.09
N TRP A 67 -5.15 -4.46 -7.18
CA TRP A 67 -4.78 -4.48 -5.76
C TRP A 67 -4.90 -5.88 -5.14
N ALA A 68 -6.01 -6.59 -5.40
CA ALA A 68 -6.21 -7.93 -4.89
C ALA A 68 -5.14 -8.92 -5.38
N ALA A 69 -4.72 -8.81 -6.64
CA ALA A 69 -3.64 -9.62 -7.19
C ALA A 69 -2.29 -9.33 -6.51
N GLU A 70 -2.00 -8.06 -6.21
CA GLU A 70 -0.78 -7.65 -5.50
C GLU A 70 -0.77 -8.15 -4.05
N VAL A 71 -1.91 -8.07 -3.34
CA VAL A 71 -2.05 -8.65 -1.99
C VAL A 71 -1.77 -10.16 -2.02
N LEU A 72 -2.33 -10.88 -2.99
CA LEU A 72 -2.07 -12.32 -3.13
C LEU A 72 -0.58 -12.59 -3.40
N ARG A 73 0.06 -11.83 -4.28
CA ARG A 73 1.49 -11.97 -4.59
C ARG A 73 2.34 -11.80 -3.34
N LEU A 74 2.11 -10.74 -2.55
CA LEU A 74 2.83 -10.48 -1.30
C LEU A 74 2.65 -11.61 -0.28
N ARG A 75 1.42 -12.11 -0.13
CA ARG A 75 1.14 -13.26 0.75
C ARG A 75 1.90 -14.50 0.32
N GLN A 76 2.03 -14.76 -0.98
CA GLN A 76 2.82 -15.89 -1.48
C GLN A 76 4.31 -15.69 -1.20
N VAL A 77 4.84 -14.48 -1.41
CA VAL A 77 6.25 -14.17 -1.13
C VAL A 77 6.57 -14.43 0.34
N TRP A 78 5.75 -13.96 1.29
CA TRP A 78 6.01 -14.20 2.71
C TRP A 78 5.71 -15.61 3.19
N ARG A 79 4.84 -16.36 2.49
CA ARG A 79 4.58 -17.76 2.79
C ARG A 79 5.77 -18.67 2.44
N TYR A 80 6.55 -18.30 1.44
CA TYR A 80 7.61 -19.13 0.86
C TYR A 80 9.03 -18.53 0.95
N ARG A 81 9.18 -17.38 1.60
CA ARG A 81 10.47 -16.87 2.07
C ARG A 81 10.78 -17.42 3.46
#